data_AF-A0A1V5AXX2-F1
#
_entry.id   AF-A0A1V5AXX2-F1
#
_cell.length_a   1.000
_cell.length_b   1.000
_cell.length_c   1.000
_cell.angle_alpha   90.00
_cell.angle_beta   90.00
_cell.angle_gamma   90.00
#
_symmetry.space_group_name_H-M   'P 1'
#
loop_
_entity.id
_entity.type
_entity.pdbx_description
1 polymer ?
#
loop_
_entity_poly.entity_id
_entity_poly.type
_entity_poly.pdbx_seq_one_letter_code
_entity_poly.pdbx_strand_id
1 'polypeptide(L)'
;MSEEIDQGIRAMQALKNLVPDGGLKNLERVRAEMDEMISPEFEPYFLANTALHLLFVCERCGRCCQEEKGIAVSIEDCRKIARHLNITLKRFMKDYTRPHDLKGEIVGPARMLGKKEGDPCPFYDCSLPGCRIHSAKPQVCKAALYLSKMNLLICEEQKKINSFPICSADGKLRSRIAQLASSIKDDLKAKKQLDRLFDGAMEEAQLLLFLLRLKGMEIYFGEEKAAQLARRSGLGRVPEDYAMREIGLLYAARLL
;
A
#
# COMPACT_ATOMS: atom_id res chain seq x y z
N MET A 1 1.77 6.45 24.32
CA MET A 1 1.53 4.98 24.28
C MET A 1 0.05 4.64 24.41
N SER A 2 -0.60 4.91 25.56
CA SER A 2 -2.08 4.81 25.66
C SER A 2 -2.73 5.67 24.57
N GLU A 3 -2.16 6.85 24.31
CA GLU A 3 -2.71 7.80 23.36
C GLU A 3 -2.79 7.28 21.91
N GLU A 4 -1.75 6.62 21.36
CA GLU A 4 -1.79 6.09 19.99
C GLU A 4 -2.79 4.94 19.84
N ILE A 5 -2.88 4.07 20.84
CA ILE A 5 -3.87 2.97 20.85
C ILE A 5 -5.28 3.55 21.00
N ASP A 6 -5.47 4.51 21.91
CA ASP A 6 -6.75 5.19 22.12
C ASP A 6 -7.17 5.97 20.86
N GLN A 7 -6.21 6.60 20.16
CA GLN A 7 -6.43 7.23 18.86
C GLN A 7 -6.87 6.19 17.81
N GLY A 8 -6.21 5.04 17.74
CA GLY A 8 -6.60 3.96 16.83
C GLY A 8 -7.97 3.35 17.16
N ILE A 9 -8.32 3.20 18.45
CA ILE A 9 -9.65 2.76 18.88
C ILE A 9 -10.71 3.79 18.46
N ARG A 10 -10.45 5.09 18.65
CA ARG A 10 -11.34 6.16 18.17
C ARG A 10 -11.47 6.16 16.65
N ALA A 11 -10.37 5.97 15.92
CA ALA A 11 -10.40 5.86 14.46
C ALA A 11 -11.23 4.66 14.01
N MET A 12 -11.11 3.49 14.65
CA MET A 12 -11.97 2.33 14.40
C MET A 12 -13.44 2.67 14.62
N GLN A 13 -13.77 3.31 15.75
CA GLN A 13 -15.15 3.72 16.04
C GLN A 13 -15.69 4.67 14.97
N ALA A 14 -14.88 5.60 14.48
CA ALA A 14 -15.27 6.48 13.38
C ALA A 14 -15.50 5.71 12.06
N LEU A 15 -14.69 4.68 11.78
CA LEU A 15 -14.87 3.84 10.59
C LEU A 15 -16.15 3.01 10.63
N LYS A 16 -16.70 2.68 11.81
CA LYS A 16 -18.02 2.04 11.92
C LYS A 16 -19.13 2.89 11.30
N ASN A 17 -19.00 4.21 11.31
CA ASN A 17 -19.98 5.11 10.69
C ASN A 17 -20.02 5.01 9.16
N LEU A 18 -19.06 4.32 8.54
CA LEU A 18 -19.10 4.01 7.11
C LEU A 18 -20.01 2.82 6.81
N VAL A 19 -20.29 1.98 7.80
CA VAL A 19 -21.16 0.81 7.67
C VAL A 19 -22.62 1.27 7.78
N PRO A 20 -23.48 0.95 6.80
CA PRO A 20 -24.92 1.27 6.90
C PRO A 20 -25.57 0.56 8.09
N ASP A 21 -26.70 1.08 8.58
CA ASP A 21 -27.46 0.50 9.71
C ASP A 21 -27.85 -0.97 9.49
N GLY A 22 -28.04 -1.39 8.23
CA GLY A 22 -28.30 -2.78 7.85
C GLY A 22 -27.05 -3.66 7.69
N GLY A 23 -25.89 -3.18 8.11
CA GLY A 23 -24.60 -3.86 7.96
C GLY A 23 -24.07 -3.87 6.52
N LEU A 24 -22.90 -4.48 6.37
CA LEU A 24 -22.36 -4.81 5.06
C LEU A 24 -23.09 -6.02 4.47
N LYS A 25 -23.28 -6.02 3.16
CA LYS A 25 -24.00 -7.06 2.41
C LYS A 25 -23.02 -7.85 1.53
N ASN A 26 -23.35 -9.09 1.18
CA ASN A 26 -22.56 -9.91 0.25
C ASN A 26 -21.06 -10.05 0.60
N LEU A 27 -20.69 -9.92 1.89
CA LEU A 27 -19.30 -9.89 2.31
C LEU A 27 -18.53 -11.14 1.88
N GLU A 28 -19.13 -12.33 2.04
CA GLU A 28 -18.51 -13.60 1.64
C GLU A 28 -18.17 -13.61 0.14
N ARG A 29 -19.10 -13.15 -0.71
CA ARG A 29 -18.90 -13.10 -2.16
C ARG A 29 -17.84 -12.07 -2.56
N VAL A 30 -17.79 -10.93 -1.88
CA VAL A 30 -16.77 -9.91 -2.12
C VAL A 30 -15.40 -10.39 -1.67
N ARG A 31 -15.31 -11.10 -0.53
CA ARG A 31 -14.07 -11.73 -0.05
C ARG A 31 -13.58 -12.80 -1.02
N ALA A 32 -14.45 -13.68 -1.50
CA ALA A 32 -14.09 -14.70 -2.49
C ALA A 32 -13.48 -14.08 -3.76
N GLU A 33 -14.06 -12.99 -4.28
CA GLU A 33 -13.49 -12.27 -5.42
C GLU A 33 -12.14 -11.61 -5.09
N MET A 34 -11.96 -11.10 -3.87
CA MET A 34 -10.67 -10.61 -3.42
C MET A 34 -9.63 -11.74 -3.29
N ASP A 35 -10.05 -12.94 -2.90
CA ASP A 35 -9.20 -14.13 -2.79
C ASP A 35 -8.74 -14.64 -4.16
N GLU A 36 -9.58 -14.51 -5.21
CA GLU A 36 -9.18 -14.76 -6.60
C GLU A 36 -8.11 -13.76 -7.09
N MET A 37 -8.08 -12.55 -6.52
CA MET A 37 -7.13 -11.50 -6.90
C MET A 37 -5.82 -11.56 -6.11
N ILE A 38 -5.90 -11.89 -4.82
CA ILE A 38 -4.79 -12.05 -3.88
C ILE A 38 -5.07 -13.27 -3.02
N SER A 39 -4.25 -14.30 -3.17
CA SER A 39 -4.43 -15.55 -2.45
C SER A 39 -4.37 -15.34 -0.92
N PRO A 40 -5.23 -16.01 -0.13
CA PRO A 40 -5.33 -15.81 1.31
C PRO A 40 -4.02 -15.98 2.09
N GLU A 41 -3.11 -16.84 1.64
CA GLU A 41 -1.79 -17.04 2.25
C GLU A 41 -0.90 -15.79 2.23
N PHE A 42 -1.18 -14.84 1.33
CA PHE A 42 -0.45 -13.56 1.24
C PHE A 42 -1.13 -12.43 2.00
N GLU A 43 -2.30 -12.67 2.60
CA GLU A 43 -3.09 -11.65 3.28
C GLU A 43 -2.28 -10.84 4.31
N PRO A 44 -1.46 -11.45 5.20
CA PRO A 44 -0.68 -10.67 6.17
C PRO A 44 0.28 -9.68 5.50
N TYR A 45 0.94 -10.10 4.41
CA TYR A 45 1.87 -9.24 3.67
C TYR A 45 1.12 -8.17 2.88
N PHE A 46 -0.01 -8.53 2.27
CA PHE A 46 -0.86 -7.59 1.54
C PHE A 46 -1.38 -6.46 2.43
N LEU A 47 -1.87 -6.81 3.62
CA LEU A 47 -2.35 -5.85 4.61
C LEU A 47 -1.20 -5.03 5.22
N ALA A 48 -0.05 -5.65 5.49
CA ALA A 48 1.12 -4.93 6.00
C ALA A 48 1.61 -3.90 4.99
N ASN A 49 1.65 -4.29 3.71
CA ASN A 49 2.05 -3.43 2.62
C ASN A 49 1.05 -2.27 2.44
N THR A 50 -0.24 -2.55 2.56
CA THR A 50 -1.28 -1.52 2.59
C THR A 50 -1.05 -0.54 3.75
N ALA A 51 -0.81 -1.04 4.95
CA ALA A 51 -0.54 -0.23 6.12
C ALA A 51 0.68 0.68 5.92
N LEU A 52 1.79 0.14 5.42
CA LEU A 52 2.98 0.92 5.12
C LEU A 52 2.73 1.98 4.03
N HIS A 53 1.93 1.67 3.01
CA HIS A 53 1.55 2.63 1.97
C HIS A 53 0.80 3.83 2.56
N LEU A 54 -0.13 3.58 3.49
CA LEU A 54 -0.93 4.63 4.14
C LEU A 54 -0.08 5.56 5.01
N LEU A 55 1.01 5.03 5.58
CA LEU A 55 1.87 5.74 6.53
C LEU A 55 3.05 6.44 5.85
N PHE A 56 3.52 5.93 4.71
CA PHE A 56 4.72 6.44 4.07
C PHE A 56 4.50 7.82 3.43
N VAL A 57 5.41 8.74 3.72
CA VAL A 57 5.43 10.07 3.12
C VAL A 57 6.81 10.35 2.55
N CYS A 58 6.89 10.55 1.23
CA CYS A 58 8.14 10.85 0.55
C CYS A 58 8.65 12.25 0.91
N GLU A 59 9.83 12.35 1.51
CA GLU A 59 10.51 13.62 1.83
C GLU A 59 11.14 14.30 0.60
N ARG A 60 10.93 13.76 -0.61
CA ARG A 60 11.46 14.32 -1.86
C ARG A 60 13.00 14.49 -1.88
N CYS A 61 13.73 13.69 -1.10
CA CYS A 61 15.19 13.77 -0.99
C CYS A 61 15.96 13.35 -2.26
N GLY A 62 15.30 12.74 -3.25
CA GLY A 62 15.91 12.36 -4.54
C GLY A 62 16.84 11.14 -4.50
N ARG A 63 17.22 10.62 -3.33
CA ARG A 63 18.12 9.43 -3.22
C ARG A 63 17.59 8.22 -3.97
N CYS A 64 16.36 7.81 -3.70
CA CYS A 64 15.75 6.67 -4.41
C CYS A 64 15.54 6.91 -5.90
N CYS A 65 15.35 8.16 -6.32
CA CYS A 65 15.28 8.50 -7.74
C CYS A 65 16.64 8.35 -8.43
N GLN A 66 17.75 8.51 -7.72
CA GLN A 66 19.10 8.35 -8.26
C GLN A 66 19.57 6.90 -8.21
N GLU A 67 19.35 6.22 -7.08
CA GLU A 67 20.04 4.97 -6.75
C GLU A 67 19.24 3.69 -7.06
N GLU A 68 17.91 3.73 -7.13
CA GLU A 68 17.10 2.52 -7.34
C GLU A 68 17.37 1.90 -8.72
N LYS A 69 17.70 0.62 -8.81
CA LYS A 69 18.06 -0.07 -10.05
C LYS A 69 16.85 -0.36 -10.94
N GLY A 70 15.68 -0.63 -10.36
CA GLY A 70 14.49 -1.05 -11.10
C GLY A 70 13.19 -0.51 -10.52
N ILE A 71 12.38 0.12 -11.36
CA ILE A 71 11.05 0.61 -10.98
C ILE A 71 10.02 -0.10 -11.85
N ALA A 72 9.35 -1.10 -11.28
CA ALA A 72 8.24 -1.78 -11.92
C ALA A 72 7.00 -0.88 -11.94
N VAL A 73 6.34 -0.80 -13.09
CA VAL A 73 5.13 0.00 -13.31
C VAL A 73 4.04 -0.88 -13.93
N SER A 74 2.82 -0.77 -13.40
CA SER A 74 1.63 -1.35 -14.01
C SER A 74 1.18 -0.55 -15.23
N ILE A 75 0.23 -1.08 -15.99
CA ILE A 75 -0.36 -0.34 -17.11
C ILE A 75 -1.19 0.86 -16.62
N GLU A 76 -1.80 0.76 -15.44
CA GLU A 76 -2.50 1.85 -14.76
C GLU A 76 -1.55 2.98 -14.38
N ASP A 77 -0.37 2.63 -13.84
CA ASP A 77 0.69 3.60 -13.56
C ASP A 77 1.14 4.28 -14.86
N CYS A 78 1.36 3.52 -15.93
CA CYS A 78 1.71 4.08 -17.24
C CYS A 78 0.63 5.06 -17.74
N ARG A 79 -0.65 4.72 -17.65
CA ARG A 79 -1.77 5.60 -18.05
C ARG A 79 -1.81 6.87 -17.21
N LYS A 80 -1.60 6.76 -15.89
CA LYS A 80 -1.62 7.89 -14.95
C LYS A 80 -0.47 8.86 -15.24
N ILE A 81 0.74 8.33 -15.43
CA ILE A 81 1.93 9.16 -15.72
C ILE A 81 1.83 9.78 -17.11
N ALA A 82 1.39 9.04 -18.13
CA ALA A 82 1.20 9.56 -19.48
C ALA A 82 0.22 10.75 -19.51
N ARG A 83 -0.91 10.62 -18.81
CA ARG A 83 -1.88 11.72 -18.63
C ARG A 83 -1.25 12.93 -17.96
N HIS A 84 -0.50 12.73 -16.87
CA HIS A 84 0.19 13.81 -16.17
C HIS A 84 1.22 14.54 -17.04
N LEU A 85 1.91 13.80 -17.93
CA LEU A 85 2.89 14.35 -18.86
C LEU A 85 2.26 14.89 -20.16
N ASN A 86 0.94 14.83 -20.32
CA ASN A 86 0.22 15.20 -21.54
C ASN A 86 0.73 14.49 -22.80
N ILE A 87 1.04 13.19 -22.69
CA ILE A 87 1.44 12.34 -23.82
C ILE A 87 0.53 11.10 -23.93
N THR A 88 0.53 10.46 -25.09
CA THR A 88 -0.23 9.22 -25.28
C THR A 88 0.40 8.07 -24.49
N LEU A 89 -0.41 7.11 -24.05
CA LEU A 89 0.07 5.88 -23.41
C LEU A 89 1.10 5.15 -24.28
N LYS A 90 0.84 5.06 -25.59
CA LYS A 90 1.76 4.44 -26.57
C LYS A 90 3.13 5.12 -26.55
N ARG A 91 3.16 6.46 -26.56
CA ARG A 91 4.40 7.23 -26.49
C ARG A 91 5.11 7.01 -25.15
N PHE A 92 4.37 7.06 -24.04
CA PHE A 92 4.94 6.79 -22.72
C PHE A 92 5.61 5.41 -22.64
N MET A 93 4.90 4.37 -23.07
CA MET A 93 5.42 3.00 -23.04
C MET A 93 6.65 2.84 -23.93
N LYS A 94 6.68 3.52 -25.09
CA LYS A 94 7.84 3.48 -25.99
C LYS A 94 9.05 4.22 -25.40
N ASP A 95 8.84 5.42 -24.89
CA ASP A 95 9.93 6.35 -24.56
C ASP A 95 10.45 6.18 -23.12
N TYR A 96 9.61 5.69 -22.20
CA TYR A 96 9.91 5.67 -20.75
C TYR A 96 9.91 4.28 -20.13
N THR A 97 9.64 3.21 -20.89
CA THR A 97 9.54 1.87 -20.30
C THR A 97 10.19 0.80 -21.17
N ARG A 98 10.63 -0.28 -20.53
CA ARG A 98 11.14 -1.50 -21.17
C ARG A 98 10.33 -2.71 -20.69
N PRO A 99 10.35 -3.85 -21.40
CA PRO A 99 9.74 -5.09 -20.91
C PRO A 99 10.22 -5.44 -19.49
N HIS A 100 9.36 -6.10 -18.73
CA HIS A 100 9.69 -6.59 -17.39
C HIS A 100 10.82 -7.62 -17.45
N ASP A 101 11.67 -7.66 -16.42
CA ASP A 101 12.79 -8.60 -16.34
C ASP A 101 12.32 -10.04 -16.13
N LEU A 102 11.28 -10.22 -15.29
CA LEU A 102 10.54 -11.48 -15.16
C LEU A 102 9.57 -11.68 -16.34
N LYS A 103 9.32 -12.94 -16.69
CA LYS A 103 8.36 -13.37 -17.72
C LYS A 103 7.29 -14.28 -17.10
N GLY A 104 6.07 -14.24 -17.63
CA GLY A 104 4.97 -15.13 -17.23
C GLY A 104 3.67 -14.38 -16.97
N GLU A 105 2.56 -15.13 -16.87
CA GLU A 105 1.23 -14.57 -16.55
C GLU A 105 1.23 -13.81 -15.21
N ILE A 106 2.09 -14.26 -14.30
CA ILE A 106 2.31 -13.72 -12.96
C ILE A 106 2.64 -12.21 -12.99
N VAL A 107 3.45 -11.73 -13.95
CA VAL A 107 3.78 -10.31 -14.08
C VAL A 107 2.84 -9.52 -15.00
N GLY A 108 1.94 -10.22 -15.70
CA GLY A 108 0.93 -9.62 -16.57
C GLY A 108 1.50 -8.56 -17.54
N PRO A 109 0.81 -7.41 -17.72
CA PRO A 109 1.24 -6.34 -18.62
C PRO A 109 2.26 -5.37 -17.99
N ALA A 110 2.89 -5.73 -16.86
CA ALA A 110 3.82 -4.84 -16.17
C ALA A 110 5.09 -4.60 -16.97
N ARG A 111 5.74 -3.46 -16.68
CA ARG A 111 6.95 -3.00 -17.38
C ARG A 111 7.93 -2.40 -16.38
N MET A 112 9.19 -2.24 -16.78
CA MET A 112 10.16 -1.47 -16.00
C MET A 112 10.27 -0.07 -16.56
N LEU A 113 10.49 0.95 -15.72
CA LEU A 113 10.93 2.25 -16.21
C LEU A 113 12.27 2.10 -16.94
N GLY A 114 12.36 2.71 -18.11
CA GLY A 114 13.53 2.66 -18.98
C GLY A 114 14.60 3.61 -18.47
N LYS A 115 15.61 3.06 -17.80
CA LYS A 115 16.87 3.74 -17.50
C LYS A 115 18.02 2.75 -17.64
N LYS A 116 19.23 3.25 -17.93
CA LYS A 116 20.43 2.41 -17.91
C LYS A 116 20.86 2.16 -16.47
N GLU A 117 21.67 1.12 -16.27
CA GLU A 117 22.28 0.90 -14.97
C GLU A 117 23.17 2.09 -14.59
N GLY A 118 23.01 2.59 -13.37
CA GLY A 118 23.72 3.79 -12.87
C GLY A 118 23.07 5.12 -13.21
N ASP A 119 22.16 5.19 -14.20
CA ASP A 119 21.47 6.43 -14.52
C ASP A 119 20.37 6.74 -13.49
N PRO A 120 20.11 8.01 -13.17
CA PRO A 120 18.92 8.39 -12.41
C PRO A 120 17.62 7.99 -13.12
N CYS A 121 16.54 7.93 -12.34
CA CYS A 121 15.18 7.79 -12.85
C CYS A 121 14.89 8.85 -13.92
N PRO A 122 14.20 8.53 -15.03
CA PRO A 122 13.86 9.49 -16.09
C PRO A 122 13.01 10.69 -15.62
N PHE A 123 12.44 10.58 -14.42
CA PHE A 123 11.64 11.63 -13.78
C PHE A 123 12.35 12.31 -12.61
N TYR A 124 13.63 12.00 -12.38
CA TYR A 124 14.47 12.78 -11.50
C TYR A 124 14.73 14.15 -12.13
N ASP A 125 14.64 15.20 -11.32
CA ASP A 125 14.92 16.57 -11.70
C ASP A 125 15.87 17.16 -10.65
N CYS A 126 17.09 17.48 -11.05
CA CYS A 126 18.11 18.04 -10.16
C CYS A 126 17.84 19.50 -9.77
N SER A 127 16.98 20.21 -10.52
CA SER A 127 16.53 21.57 -10.20
C SER A 127 15.42 21.58 -9.15
N LEU A 128 14.83 20.40 -8.86
CA LEU A 128 13.85 20.19 -7.82
C LEU A 128 14.47 19.34 -6.70
N PRO A 129 13.90 19.37 -5.48
CA PRO A 129 14.05 18.26 -4.57
C PRO A 129 13.33 17.04 -5.18
N GLY A 130 14.00 16.32 -6.09
CA GLY A 130 13.62 14.99 -6.55
C GLY A 130 12.67 14.94 -7.76
N CYS A 131 11.52 14.30 -7.57
CA CYS A 131 10.73 13.74 -8.67
C CYS A 131 9.82 14.78 -9.35
N ARG A 132 9.96 14.99 -10.66
CA ARG A 132 9.10 15.91 -11.44
C ARG A 132 7.65 15.44 -11.58
N ILE A 133 7.42 14.12 -11.49
CA ILE A 133 6.09 13.51 -11.52
C ILE A 133 5.56 13.19 -10.11
N HIS A 134 5.98 13.95 -9.08
CA HIS A 134 5.70 13.59 -7.68
C HIS A 134 4.21 13.31 -7.40
N SER A 135 3.29 14.08 -7.99
CA SER A 135 1.84 13.89 -7.84
C SER A 135 1.29 12.68 -8.60
N ALA A 136 1.96 12.26 -9.67
CA ALA A 136 1.58 11.12 -10.51
C ALA A 136 2.48 9.89 -10.32
N LYS A 137 3.27 9.83 -9.24
CA LYS A 137 4.22 8.74 -8.98
C LYS A 137 3.57 7.36 -9.13
N PRO A 138 4.31 6.38 -9.68
CA PRO A 138 3.82 5.00 -9.73
C PRO A 138 3.63 4.45 -8.31
N GLN A 139 2.79 3.42 -8.17
CA GLN A 139 2.46 2.85 -6.85
C GLN A 139 3.71 2.43 -6.07
N VAL A 140 4.67 1.81 -6.76
CA VAL A 140 5.95 1.41 -6.17
C VAL A 140 6.68 2.59 -5.51
N CYS A 141 6.65 3.79 -6.11
CA CYS A 141 7.30 4.98 -5.56
C CYS A 141 6.45 5.72 -4.51
N LYS A 142 5.14 5.49 -4.46
CA LYS A 142 4.30 5.95 -3.34
C LYS A 142 4.55 5.13 -2.07
N ALA A 143 5.08 3.92 -2.21
CA ALA A 143 5.12 2.92 -1.16
C ALA A 143 6.57 2.46 -0.83
N ALA A 144 7.53 3.39 -0.86
CA ALA A 144 8.94 3.11 -0.56
C ALA A 144 9.59 1.96 -1.37
N LEU A 145 9.27 1.84 -2.66
CA LEU A 145 9.89 0.93 -3.64
C LEU A 145 9.62 -0.58 -3.50
N TYR A 146 8.93 -1.05 -2.45
CA TYR A 146 8.69 -2.48 -2.24
C TYR A 146 7.22 -2.91 -2.23
N LEU A 147 6.27 -1.99 -2.40
CA LEU A 147 4.84 -2.28 -2.19
C LEU A 147 4.02 -1.92 -3.43
N SER A 148 4.43 -2.41 -4.60
CA SER A 148 3.56 -2.47 -5.78
C SER A 148 2.99 -3.87 -5.94
N LYS A 149 1.94 -4.00 -6.75
CA LYS A 149 1.34 -5.31 -7.09
C LYS A 149 2.41 -6.31 -7.56
N MET A 150 3.48 -5.79 -8.16
CA MET A 150 4.62 -6.54 -8.70
C MET A 150 5.59 -7.06 -7.64
N ASN A 151 5.63 -6.44 -6.46
CA ASN A 151 6.50 -6.86 -5.38
C ASN A 151 5.83 -7.85 -4.41
N LEU A 152 4.51 -8.06 -4.50
CA LEU A 152 3.83 -9.16 -3.82
C LEU A 152 4.42 -10.51 -4.26
N LEU A 153 4.81 -10.62 -5.53
CA LEU A 153 5.45 -11.78 -6.13
C LEU A 153 6.89 -12.01 -5.63
N ILE A 154 7.61 -10.93 -5.30
CA ILE A 154 8.95 -11.02 -4.69
C ILE A 154 8.83 -11.34 -3.19
N CYS A 155 7.78 -10.84 -2.53
CA CYS A 155 7.47 -11.17 -1.13
C CYS A 155 7.08 -12.64 -0.95
N GLU A 156 6.47 -13.28 -1.95
CA GLU A 156 6.12 -14.70 -1.97
C GLU A 156 7.36 -15.60 -1.81
N GLU A 157 8.44 -15.30 -2.54
CA GLU A 157 9.69 -16.06 -2.46
C GLU A 157 10.45 -15.80 -1.15
N GLN A 158 10.44 -14.56 -0.66
CA GLN A 158 11.31 -14.13 0.44
C GLN A 158 10.64 -14.11 1.82
N LYS A 159 9.30 -14.15 1.88
CA LYS A 159 8.48 -14.06 3.11
C LYS A 159 8.90 -12.90 4.03
N LYS A 160 9.30 -11.76 3.45
CA LYS A 160 9.80 -10.59 4.18
C LYS A 160 9.26 -9.30 3.58
N ILE A 161 8.93 -8.35 4.45
CA ILE A 161 8.59 -6.98 4.06
C ILE A 161 9.89 -6.22 3.82
N ASN A 162 10.28 -6.11 2.55
CA ASN A 162 11.52 -5.42 2.16
C ASN A 162 11.48 -3.92 2.46
N SER A 163 12.66 -3.33 2.69
CA SER A 163 12.88 -1.90 2.97
C SER A 163 13.83 -1.30 1.93
N PHE A 164 13.77 0.02 1.73
CA PHE A 164 14.77 0.72 0.91
C PHE A 164 15.76 1.38 1.86
N PRO A 165 16.93 0.77 2.14
CA PRO A 165 17.82 1.25 3.20
C PRO A 165 18.29 2.70 2.99
N ILE A 166 18.32 3.13 1.74
CA ILE A 166 18.75 4.47 1.31
C ILE A 166 17.64 5.53 1.49
N CYS A 167 16.38 5.13 1.70
CA CYS A 167 15.26 6.05 1.90
C CYS A 167 15.17 6.48 3.37
N SER A 168 15.52 7.73 3.68
CA SER A 168 15.36 8.30 5.02
C SER A 168 13.92 8.24 5.53
N ALA A 169 12.94 8.46 4.66
CA ALA A 169 11.54 8.43 5.04
C ALA A 169 11.08 7.02 5.44
N ASP A 170 11.55 5.99 4.72
CA ASP A 170 11.28 4.58 5.07
C ASP A 170 11.98 4.21 6.37
N GLY A 171 13.25 4.61 6.54
CA GLY A 171 13.99 4.42 7.78
C GLY A 171 13.28 5.04 8.98
N LYS A 172 12.89 6.32 8.89
CA LYS A 172 12.13 7.01 9.95
C LYS A 172 10.79 6.34 10.24
N LEU A 173 10.05 5.93 9.21
CA LEU A 173 8.77 5.23 9.37
C LEU A 173 8.97 3.92 10.13
N ARG A 174 9.95 3.10 9.73
CA ARG A 174 10.24 1.81 10.38
C ARG A 174 10.73 1.99 11.80
N SER A 175 11.58 2.98 12.08
CA SER A 175 11.98 3.31 13.45
C SER A 175 10.78 3.68 14.31
N ARG A 176 9.83 4.48 13.78
CA ARG A 176 8.58 4.82 14.50
C ARG A 176 7.74 3.59 14.78
N ILE A 177 7.54 2.71 13.79
CA ILE A 177 6.75 1.48 13.98
C ILE A 177 7.44 0.57 15.01
N ALA A 178 8.76 0.39 14.93
CA ALA A 178 9.51 -0.44 15.88
C ALA A 178 9.45 0.10 17.31
N GLN A 179 9.55 1.43 17.49
CA GLN A 179 9.38 2.07 18.80
C GLN A 179 7.99 1.84 19.38
N LEU A 180 6.95 1.96 18.55
CA LEU A 180 5.58 1.66 18.95
C LEU A 180 5.42 0.17 19.30
N ALA A 181 5.89 -0.74 18.46
CA ALA A 181 5.82 -2.18 18.69
C ALA A 181 6.52 -2.57 20.01
N SER A 182 7.72 -2.04 20.27
CA SER A 182 8.42 -2.26 21.54
C SER A 182 7.60 -1.75 22.73
N SER A 183 7.04 -0.55 22.61
CA SER A 183 6.22 0.05 23.67
C SER A 183 4.97 -0.80 23.97
N ILE A 184 4.33 -1.35 22.94
CA ILE A 184 3.16 -2.23 23.08
C ILE A 184 3.56 -3.57 23.70
N LYS A 185 4.72 -4.10 23.35
CA LYS A 185 5.24 -5.35 23.92
C LYS A 185 5.46 -5.24 25.44
N ASP A 186 5.87 -4.07 25.91
CA ASP A 186 6.14 -3.79 27.33
C ASP A 186 4.86 -3.48 28.15
N ASP A 187 3.72 -3.22 27.50
CA ASP A 187 2.41 -3.02 28.13
C ASP A 187 1.44 -4.15 27.78
N LEU A 188 1.24 -5.08 28.73
CA LEU A 188 0.36 -6.24 28.54
C LEU A 188 -1.11 -5.86 28.25
N LYS A 189 -1.58 -4.73 28.77
CA LYS A 189 -2.96 -4.25 28.54
C LYS A 189 -3.07 -3.73 27.11
N ALA A 190 -2.13 -2.89 26.69
CA ALA A 190 -2.02 -2.38 25.33
C ALA A 190 -1.94 -3.53 24.31
N LYS A 191 -1.10 -4.53 24.57
CA LYS A 191 -0.98 -5.73 23.72
C LYS A 191 -2.30 -6.47 23.57
N LYS A 192 -3.00 -6.74 24.68
CA LYS A 192 -4.32 -7.41 24.65
C LYS A 192 -5.37 -6.59 23.90
N GLN A 193 -5.35 -5.26 24.02
CA GLN A 193 -6.25 -4.39 23.27
C GLN A 193 -5.93 -4.43 21.77
N LEU A 194 -4.65 -4.36 21.40
CA LEU A 194 -4.22 -4.45 20.01
C LEU A 194 -4.58 -5.80 19.37
N ASP A 195 -4.34 -6.89 20.09
CA ASP A 195 -4.68 -8.23 19.61
C ASP A 195 -6.19 -8.34 19.35
N ARG A 196 -7.03 -7.87 20.28
CA ARG A 196 -8.50 -7.84 20.11
C ARG A 196 -8.96 -7.02 18.91
N LEU A 197 -8.26 -5.94 18.55
CA LEU A 197 -8.62 -5.11 17.40
C LEU A 197 -8.47 -5.84 16.07
N PHE A 198 -7.60 -6.85 15.99
CA PHE A 198 -7.28 -7.55 14.75
C PHE A 198 -7.43 -9.08 14.85
N ASP A 199 -8.03 -9.57 15.94
CA ASP A 199 -8.41 -10.96 16.12
C ASP A 199 -9.75 -11.23 15.42
N GLY A 200 -9.70 -11.99 14.33
CA GLY A 200 -10.81 -12.18 13.38
C GLY A 200 -12.08 -12.83 13.93
N ALA A 201 -12.10 -13.26 15.20
CA ALA A 201 -13.31 -13.73 15.87
C ALA A 201 -14.32 -12.59 16.16
N MET A 202 -13.84 -11.35 16.29
CA MET A 202 -14.67 -10.17 16.60
C MET A 202 -15.21 -9.50 15.32
N GLU A 203 -16.47 -9.06 15.33
CA GLU A 203 -17.07 -8.33 14.20
C GLU A 203 -16.27 -7.06 13.83
N GLU A 204 -15.79 -6.33 14.83
CA GLU A 204 -14.97 -5.14 14.61
C GLU A 204 -13.65 -5.44 13.92
N ALA A 205 -12.98 -6.52 14.33
CA ALA A 205 -11.73 -6.94 13.72
C ALA A 205 -11.96 -7.37 12.27
N GLN A 206 -13.05 -8.08 11.99
CA GLN A 206 -13.41 -8.45 10.63
C GLN A 206 -13.68 -7.24 9.75
N LEU A 207 -14.34 -6.20 10.28
CA LEU A 207 -14.55 -4.94 9.59
C LEU A 207 -13.21 -4.24 9.30
N LEU A 208 -12.35 -4.10 10.30
CA LEU A 208 -11.05 -3.44 10.15
C LEU A 208 -10.17 -4.14 9.11
N LEU A 209 -10.07 -5.46 9.18
CA LEU A 209 -9.33 -6.26 8.20
C LEU A 209 -9.94 -6.12 6.81
N PHE A 210 -11.28 -6.12 6.69
CA PHE A 210 -11.96 -5.90 5.42
C PHE A 210 -11.68 -4.51 4.83
N LEU A 211 -11.76 -3.44 5.64
CA LEU A 211 -11.50 -2.07 5.19
C LEU A 211 -10.04 -1.89 4.78
N LEU A 212 -9.10 -2.47 5.53
CA LEU A 212 -7.68 -2.47 5.17
C LEU A 212 -7.46 -3.26 3.87
N ARG A 213 -8.07 -4.44 3.72
CA ARG A 213 -8.00 -5.22 2.48
C ARG A 213 -8.57 -4.45 1.28
N LEU A 214 -9.73 -3.84 1.44
CA LEU A 214 -10.37 -3.01 0.42
C LEU A 214 -9.49 -1.82 0.02
N LYS A 215 -8.80 -1.22 1.00
CA LYS A 215 -7.84 -0.15 0.72
C LYS A 215 -6.61 -0.65 -0.03
N GLY A 216 -6.14 -1.85 0.30
CA GLY A 216 -5.15 -2.56 -0.51
C GLY A 216 -5.65 -2.77 -1.93
N MET A 217 -6.91 -3.18 -2.12
CA MET A 217 -7.47 -3.36 -3.47
C MET A 217 -7.43 -2.07 -4.28
N GLU A 218 -7.69 -0.93 -3.67
CA GLU A 218 -7.55 0.38 -4.31
C GLU A 218 -6.09 0.66 -4.67
N ILE A 219 -5.19 0.45 -3.71
CA ILE A 219 -3.76 0.70 -3.86
C ILE A 219 -3.13 -0.20 -4.91
N TYR A 220 -3.60 -1.44 -5.12
CA TYR A 220 -2.93 -2.43 -5.98
C TYR A 220 -3.66 -2.72 -7.29
N PHE A 221 -4.99 -2.60 -7.30
CA PHE A 221 -5.85 -2.93 -8.43
C PHE A 221 -6.64 -1.72 -8.95
N GLY A 222 -6.51 -0.56 -8.29
CA GLY A 222 -7.04 0.72 -8.74
C GLY A 222 -8.38 1.10 -8.10
N GLU A 223 -8.66 2.40 -8.14
CA GLU A 223 -9.85 3.05 -7.56
C GLU A 223 -11.15 2.47 -8.09
N GLU A 224 -11.25 2.20 -9.40
CA GLU A 224 -12.47 1.67 -10.01
C GLU A 224 -12.84 0.29 -9.46
N LYS A 225 -11.86 -0.61 -9.38
CA LYS A 225 -12.05 -1.98 -8.89
C LYS A 225 -12.43 -1.97 -7.41
N ALA A 226 -11.73 -1.19 -6.59
CA ALA A 226 -12.06 -1.06 -5.18
C ALA A 226 -13.43 -0.43 -4.95
N ALA A 227 -13.80 0.60 -5.73
CA ALA A 227 -15.13 1.20 -5.65
C ALA A 227 -16.24 0.22 -6.04
N GLN A 228 -15.99 -0.67 -7.01
CA GLN A 228 -16.92 -1.74 -7.35
C GLN A 228 -17.10 -2.73 -6.19
N LEU A 229 -16.01 -3.17 -5.56
CA LEU A 229 -16.03 -4.07 -4.41
C LEU A 229 -16.75 -3.42 -3.21
N ALA A 230 -16.48 -2.15 -2.93
CA ALA A 230 -17.13 -1.36 -1.89
C ALA A 230 -18.66 -1.29 -2.10
N ARG A 231 -19.11 -0.90 -3.30
CA ARG A 231 -20.55 -0.81 -3.60
C ARG A 231 -21.25 -2.16 -3.42
N ARG A 232 -20.60 -3.25 -3.85
CA ARG A 232 -21.16 -4.61 -3.73
C ARG A 232 -21.19 -5.11 -2.30
N SER A 233 -20.28 -4.64 -1.44
CA SER A 233 -20.33 -4.91 -0.01
C SER A 233 -21.35 -4.04 0.73
N GLY A 234 -22.06 -3.14 0.03
CA GLY A 234 -22.97 -2.16 0.63
C GLY A 234 -22.26 -0.94 1.22
N LEU A 235 -20.94 -0.85 1.10
CA LEU A 235 -20.17 0.32 1.52
C LEU A 235 -20.34 1.45 0.50
N GLY A 236 -20.67 2.66 0.96
CA GLY A 236 -20.92 3.79 0.07
C GLY A 236 -19.68 4.24 -0.71
N ARG A 237 -18.48 4.06 -0.13
CA ARG A 237 -17.18 4.42 -0.72
C ARG A 237 -16.04 3.68 -0.04
N VAL A 238 -14.90 3.58 -0.73
CA VAL A 238 -13.64 3.17 -0.10
C VAL A 238 -13.22 4.24 0.93
N PRO A 239 -12.70 3.88 2.11
CA PRO A 239 -12.20 4.85 3.08
C PRO A 239 -11.04 5.68 2.52
N GLU A 240 -11.02 6.97 2.84
CA GLU A 240 -9.91 7.87 2.51
C GLU A 240 -8.63 7.45 3.23
N ASP A 241 -7.45 7.76 2.65
CA ASP A 241 -6.15 7.39 3.21
C ASP A 241 -6.01 7.84 4.67
N TYR A 242 -6.37 9.10 4.95
CA TYR A 242 -6.21 9.69 6.27
C TYR A 242 -7.07 9.00 7.33
N ALA A 243 -8.23 8.45 6.97
CA ALA A 243 -9.11 7.76 7.90
C ALA A 243 -8.58 6.36 8.29
N MET A 244 -7.63 5.84 7.51
CA MET A 244 -7.03 4.52 7.71
C MET A 244 -5.63 4.58 8.32
N ARG A 245 -5.04 5.77 8.53
CA ARG A 245 -3.63 5.91 8.96
C ARG A 245 -3.38 5.33 10.33
N GLU A 246 -4.24 5.62 11.29
CA GLU A 246 -4.11 5.17 12.68
C GLU A 246 -4.25 3.64 12.76
N ILE A 247 -5.21 3.09 12.02
CA ILE A 247 -5.40 1.64 11.89
C ILE A 247 -4.20 0.99 11.20
N GLY A 248 -3.69 1.60 10.13
CA GLY A 248 -2.48 1.14 9.45
C GLY A 248 -1.28 1.13 10.38
N LEU A 249 -1.10 2.16 11.21
CA LEU A 249 0.00 2.23 12.19
C LEU A 249 -0.09 1.09 13.20
N LEU A 250 -1.26 0.86 13.78
CA LEU A 250 -1.48 -0.23 14.74
C LEU A 250 -1.30 -1.61 14.08
N TYR A 251 -1.80 -1.79 12.86
CA TYR A 251 -1.62 -3.04 12.12
C TYR A 251 -0.14 -3.32 11.82
N ALA A 252 0.60 -2.31 11.37
CA ALA A 252 2.03 -2.44 11.11
C ALA A 252 2.84 -2.73 12.39
N ALA A 253 2.49 -2.08 13.51
CA ALA A 253 3.12 -2.32 14.80
C ALA A 253 2.81 -3.70 15.40
N ARG A 254 1.67 -4.32 15.04
CA ARG A 254 1.34 -5.69 15.43
C ARG A 254 2.25 -6.72 14.76
N LEU A 255 2.76 -6.41 13.57
CA LEU A 255 3.53 -7.35 12.74
C LEU A 255 5.04 -7.30 12.97
N LEU A 256 5.56 -6.27 13.64
CA LEU A 256 6.98 -6.11 14.00
C LEU A 256 7.20 -6.40 15.50
#